data_AF-A0AA92QCU0-F1
#
_entry.id   AF-A0AA92QCU0-F1
#
_cell.length_a   1.000
_cell.length_b   1.000
_cell.length_c   1.000
_cell.angle_alpha   90.00
_cell.angle_beta   90.00
_cell.angle_gamma   90.00
#
_symmetry.space_group_name_H-M   'P 1'
#
loop_
_entity.id
_entity.type
_entity.pdbx_description
1 polymer ?
#
loop_
_entity_poly.entity_id
_entity_poly.type
_entity_poly.pdbx_seq_one_letter_code
_entity_poly.pdbx_strand_id
1 'polypeptide(L)'
;MFDTTGSGNTISSGWIDQGTGWLMYAPAGTTTLTSETQLFGAASLLPNGKYATDGFQALALLDSNGDGIIDGKDPEFANLRVWVGAPSTGSSNPNMPAGQMLTLQQLGITSISLNENPIWKATGGTGIEVNTESSYASITWADGHQTTIGAINLTGNPFYQKLAAPNISSDSTSITSATAPVMRGSGAVYDTRTAAQLSSSFNDVLQTYSTLNNRSEQISMLPQLLESWSATSKFQALMERNKWGYSDPCYFYQFDGIQQYANTNEQLNPGDPSNWTDA
;
A
#
# COMPACT_ATOMS: atom_id res chain seq x y z
N MET A 1 3.07 1.45 10.71
CA MET A 1 3.17 1.89 9.31
C MET A 1 3.79 0.76 8.51
N PHE A 2 3.34 0.52 7.29
CA PHE A 2 3.81 -0.59 6.45
C PHE A 2 3.86 -0.18 4.98
N ASP A 3 4.74 -0.82 4.20
CA ASP A 3 4.86 -0.58 2.76
C ASP A 3 3.90 -1.50 2.00
N THR A 4 2.80 -0.93 1.52
CA THR A 4 1.74 -1.66 0.82
C THR A 4 2.02 -1.87 -0.66
N THR A 5 3.10 -1.28 -1.19
CA THR A 5 3.36 -1.23 -2.65
C THR A 5 4.75 -1.72 -3.04
N GLY A 6 5.63 -1.96 -2.06
CA GLY A 6 7.05 -2.27 -2.32
C GLY A 6 7.86 -1.06 -2.77
N SER A 7 7.37 0.16 -2.55
CA SER A 7 8.02 1.40 -3.00
C SER A 7 9.08 1.93 -2.03
N GLY A 8 9.20 1.33 -0.84
CA GLY A 8 9.95 1.84 0.30
C GLY A 8 9.21 2.93 1.09
N ASN A 9 8.08 3.42 0.58
CA ASN A 9 7.20 4.32 1.33
C ASN A 9 6.31 3.49 2.24
N THR A 10 6.09 3.97 3.46
CA THR A 10 5.17 3.30 4.40
C THR A 10 3.99 4.20 4.71
N ILE A 11 2.80 3.63 4.86
CA ILE A 11 1.59 4.36 5.27
C ILE A 11 1.10 3.85 6.62
N SER A 12 0.31 4.66 7.32
CA SER A 12 -0.50 4.13 8.42
C SER A 12 -1.48 3.11 7.84
N SER A 13 -1.49 1.90 8.38
CA SER A 13 -2.37 0.83 7.96
C SER A 13 -2.92 0.11 9.18
N GLY A 14 -4.12 -0.45 9.06
CA GLY A 14 -4.61 -1.46 9.98
C GLY A 14 -3.62 -2.62 10.09
N TRP A 15 -3.67 -3.35 11.19
CA TRP A 15 -2.75 -4.47 11.41
C TRP A 15 -3.44 -5.66 12.06
N ILE A 16 -2.80 -6.82 11.96
CA ILE A 16 -3.23 -8.04 12.64
C ILE A 16 -2.97 -7.97 14.15
N ASP A 17 -3.88 -8.55 14.93
CA ASP A 17 -3.74 -8.68 16.37
C ASP A 17 -2.68 -9.71 16.77
N GLN A 18 -2.30 -9.67 18.05
CA GLN A 18 -1.40 -10.65 18.67
C GLN A 18 -1.95 -12.07 18.53
N GLY A 19 -1.09 -13.03 18.15
CA GLY A 19 -1.49 -14.43 17.95
C GLY A 19 -1.93 -14.76 16.52
N THR A 20 -2.08 -13.75 15.66
CA THR A 20 -2.31 -13.92 14.21
C THR A 20 -0.98 -13.78 13.45
N GLY A 21 -0.92 -14.35 12.25
CA GLY A 21 0.24 -14.22 11.36
C GLY A 21 -0.18 -14.01 9.90
N TRP A 22 0.74 -13.45 9.12
CA TRP A 22 0.58 -13.28 7.67
C TRP A 22 1.13 -14.49 6.93
N LEU A 23 0.35 -15.06 6.01
CA LEU A 23 0.84 -16.09 5.09
C LEU A 23 1.68 -15.43 3.99
N MET A 24 2.84 -16.03 3.71
CA MET A 24 3.84 -15.50 2.80
C MET A 24 4.40 -16.58 1.89
N TYR A 25 4.84 -16.16 0.71
CA TYR A 25 5.62 -16.98 -0.20
C TYR A 25 7.10 -16.57 -0.15
N ALA A 26 7.98 -17.49 0.28
CA ALA A 26 9.39 -17.19 0.52
C ALA A 26 10.35 -18.24 -0.09
N PRO A 27 10.37 -18.43 -1.43
CA PRO A 27 11.19 -19.43 -2.10
C PRO A 27 12.71 -19.15 -2.02
N ALA A 28 13.11 -17.88 -1.87
CA ALA A 28 14.51 -17.48 -1.79
C ALA A 28 15.07 -17.43 -0.34
N GLY A 29 14.36 -18.00 0.62
CA GLY A 29 14.77 -17.97 2.03
C GLY A 29 14.70 -16.57 2.64
N THR A 30 13.82 -15.70 2.14
CA THR A 30 13.56 -14.39 2.75
C THR A 30 13.16 -14.58 4.22
N THR A 31 13.77 -13.81 5.11
CA THR A 31 13.59 -13.93 6.56
C THR A 31 12.80 -12.77 7.17
N THR A 32 12.53 -11.72 6.39
CA THR A 32 11.88 -10.48 6.84
C THR A 32 10.76 -10.04 5.91
N LEU A 33 9.62 -9.67 6.50
CA LEU A 33 8.52 -9.02 5.80
C LEU A 33 8.83 -7.53 5.71
N THR A 34 9.04 -7.04 4.51
CA THR A 34 9.35 -5.63 4.21
C THR A 34 8.20 -4.91 3.53
N SER A 35 7.35 -5.63 2.77
CA SER A 35 6.22 -5.03 2.04
C SER A 35 5.09 -6.04 1.75
N GLU A 36 3.89 -5.54 1.44
CA GLU A 36 2.72 -6.37 1.07
C GLU A 36 2.94 -7.20 -0.20
N THR A 37 3.90 -6.82 -1.05
CA THR A 37 4.26 -7.59 -2.26
C THR A 37 4.79 -9.00 -1.96
N GLN A 38 5.13 -9.29 -0.70
CA GLN A 38 5.54 -10.62 -0.24
C GLN A 38 4.38 -11.44 0.37
N LEU A 39 3.20 -10.81 0.52
CA LEU A 39 1.99 -11.45 1.03
C LEU A 39 1.14 -11.96 -0.13
N PHE A 40 0.27 -12.92 0.16
CA PHE A 40 -0.82 -13.28 -0.74
C PHE A 40 -1.92 -12.21 -0.66
N GLY A 41 -2.32 -11.65 -1.80
CA GLY A 41 -3.37 -10.64 -1.86
C GLY A 41 -3.66 -10.16 -3.27
N ALA A 42 -4.52 -9.15 -3.41
CA ALA A 42 -4.84 -8.57 -4.71
C ALA A 42 -3.64 -7.91 -5.42
N ALA A 43 -2.52 -7.68 -4.71
CA ALA A 43 -1.27 -7.21 -5.30
C ALA A 43 -0.39 -8.33 -5.86
N SER A 44 -0.77 -9.61 -5.72
CA SER A 44 -0.01 -10.73 -6.26
C SER A 44 -0.14 -10.80 -7.79
N LEU A 45 0.99 -10.82 -8.50
CA LEU A 45 1.04 -10.94 -9.95
C LEU A 45 0.89 -12.40 -10.39
N LEU A 46 -0.12 -12.69 -11.19
CA LEU A 46 -0.40 -14.01 -11.75
C LEU A 46 0.44 -14.27 -13.02
N PRO A 47 0.65 -15.55 -13.42
CA PRO A 47 1.42 -15.90 -14.62
C PRO A 47 0.90 -15.29 -15.93
N ASN A 48 -0.39 -14.93 -15.98
CA ASN A 48 -0.99 -14.28 -17.14
C ASN A 48 -0.70 -12.76 -17.22
N GLY A 49 0.16 -12.24 -16.34
CA GLY A 49 0.55 -10.84 -16.27
C GLY A 49 -0.49 -9.92 -15.62
N LYS A 50 -1.59 -10.49 -15.10
CA LYS A 50 -2.61 -9.75 -14.38
C LYS A 50 -2.48 -9.96 -12.87
N TYR A 51 -3.07 -9.08 -12.09
CA TYR A 51 -3.11 -9.21 -10.63
C TYR A 51 -4.20 -10.19 -10.17
N ALA A 52 -4.03 -10.75 -8.97
CA ALA A 52 -5.04 -11.58 -8.33
C ALA A 52 -6.24 -10.74 -7.85
N THR A 53 -7.42 -11.35 -7.74
CA THR A 53 -8.60 -10.73 -7.13
C THR A 53 -8.46 -10.62 -5.61
N ASP A 54 -7.78 -11.60 -5.01
CA ASP A 54 -7.57 -11.75 -3.57
C ASP A 54 -6.40 -12.70 -3.30
N GLY A 55 -6.12 -12.96 -2.02
CA GLY A 55 -5.05 -13.84 -1.59
C GLY A 55 -5.29 -15.33 -1.85
N PHE A 56 -6.54 -15.79 -1.89
CA PHE A 56 -6.86 -17.20 -2.15
C PHE A 56 -6.63 -17.56 -3.62
N GLN A 57 -6.99 -16.67 -4.55
CA GLN A 57 -6.67 -16.85 -5.96
C GLN A 57 -5.15 -16.92 -6.19
N ALA A 58 -4.39 -16.07 -5.52
CA ALA A 58 -2.93 -16.10 -5.58
C ALA A 58 -2.37 -17.41 -4.98
N LEU A 59 -2.91 -17.86 -3.85
CA LEU A 59 -2.51 -19.10 -3.18
C LEU A 59 -2.85 -20.35 -4.01
N ALA A 60 -3.98 -20.35 -4.72
CA ALA A 60 -4.43 -21.46 -5.56
C ALA A 60 -3.48 -21.78 -6.72
N LEU A 61 -2.59 -20.85 -7.10
CA LEU A 61 -1.54 -21.13 -8.06
C LEU A 61 -0.53 -22.18 -7.58
N LEU A 62 -0.45 -22.40 -6.26
CA LEU A 62 0.46 -23.36 -5.65
C LEU A 62 -0.16 -24.76 -5.52
N ASP A 63 -1.47 -24.90 -5.79
CA ASP A 63 -2.17 -26.19 -5.82
C ASP A 63 -1.82 -26.90 -7.13
N SER A 64 -0.78 -27.73 -7.07
CA SER A 64 -0.20 -28.38 -8.23
C SER A 64 -1.00 -29.59 -8.69
N ASN A 65 -1.80 -30.17 -7.79
CA ASN A 65 -2.55 -31.39 -8.04
C ASN A 65 -4.05 -31.11 -8.27
N GLY A 66 -4.52 -29.89 -7.99
CA GLY A 66 -5.88 -29.41 -8.23
C GLY A 66 -6.92 -29.98 -7.27
N ASP A 67 -6.53 -30.43 -6.08
CA ASP A 67 -7.43 -31.00 -5.08
C ASP A 67 -8.12 -29.94 -4.19
N GLY A 68 -7.80 -28.66 -4.39
CA GLY A 68 -8.35 -27.54 -3.63
C GLY A 68 -7.72 -27.37 -2.25
N ILE A 69 -6.58 -28.02 -2.00
CA ILE A 69 -5.87 -28.01 -0.73
C ILE A 69 -4.39 -27.74 -1.02
N ILE A 70 -3.81 -26.79 -0.29
CA ILE A 70 -2.36 -26.58 -0.26
C ILE A 70 -1.78 -27.43 0.85
N ASP A 71 -1.09 -28.52 0.50
CA ASP A 71 -0.51 -29.45 1.46
C ASP A 71 0.87 -29.99 1.01
N GLY A 72 1.42 -30.95 1.75
CA GLY A 72 2.73 -31.54 1.45
C GLY A 72 2.83 -32.30 0.10
N LYS A 73 1.73 -32.48 -0.64
CA LYS A 73 1.73 -32.99 -2.00
C LYS A 73 2.07 -31.89 -3.02
N ASP A 74 2.01 -30.62 -2.63
CA ASP A 74 2.37 -29.50 -3.48
C ASP A 74 3.85 -29.13 -3.32
N PRO A 75 4.61 -29.02 -4.43
CA PRO A 75 6.04 -28.68 -4.37
C PRO A 75 6.32 -27.37 -3.63
N GLU A 76 5.43 -26.39 -3.75
CA GLU A 76 5.61 -25.04 -3.21
C GLU A 76 5.17 -24.90 -1.75
N PHE A 77 4.53 -25.91 -1.16
CA PHE A 77 4.12 -25.91 0.25
C PHE A 77 5.31 -25.65 1.19
N ALA A 78 6.47 -26.22 0.86
CA ALA A 78 7.71 -26.05 1.62
C ALA A 78 8.28 -24.61 1.57
N ASN A 79 7.79 -23.76 0.65
CA ASN A 79 8.19 -22.36 0.50
C ASN A 79 7.24 -21.38 1.21
N LEU A 80 6.13 -21.88 1.75
CA LEU A 80 5.20 -21.07 2.54
C LEU A 80 5.74 -20.80 3.94
N ARG A 81 5.56 -19.56 4.38
CA ARG A 81 5.93 -19.10 5.73
C ARG A 81 4.77 -18.35 6.35
N VAL A 82 4.72 -18.37 7.67
CA VAL A 82 3.89 -17.46 8.45
C VAL A 82 4.80 -16.48 9.16
N TRP A 83 4.60 -15.19 8.90
CA TRP A 83 5.25 -14.13 9.65
C TRP A 83 4.36 -13.74 10.83
N VAL A 84 4.88 -13.88 12.05
CA VAL A 84 4.10 -13.68 13.27
C VAL A 84 4.42 -12.34 13.93
N GLY A 85 3.37 -11.56 14.18
CA GLY A 85 3.39 -10.38 15.04
C GLY A 85 4.10 -9.15 14.45
N ALA A 86 3.51 -7.97 14.66
CA ALA A 86 4.18 -6.69 14.38
C ALA A 86 5.50 -6.58 15.16
N PRO A 87 6.52 -5.85 14.67
CA PRO A 87 7.78 -5.62 15.40
C PRO A 87 7.60 -5.03 16.81
N SER A 88 6.43 -4.46 17.13
CA SER A 88 6.13 -3.82 18.41
C SER A 88 5.16 -4.60 19.33
N THR A 89 4.55 -5.70 18.89
CA THR A 89 3.53 -6.44 19.68
C THR A 89 3.56 -7.94 19.38
N GLY A 90 4.71 -8.59 19.61
CA GLY A 90 4.89 -10.04 19.40
C GLY A 90 3.88 -10.93 20.12
N SER A 91 3.82 -12.21 19.74
CA SER A 91 2.93 -13.21 20.37
C SER A 91 3.27 -13.46 21.84
N SER A 92 2.28 -13.82 22.66
CA SER A 92 2.47 -14.29 24.03
C SER A 92 3.02 -15.72 24.07
N ASN A 93 3.03 -16.42 22.92
CA ASN A 93 3.68 -17.70 22.75
C ASN A 93 5.20 -17.52 22.58
N PRO A 94 6.05 -18.06 23.48
CA PRO A 94 7.51 -17.91 23.39
C PRO A 94 8.13 -18.56 22.14
N ASN A 95 7.40 -19.45 21.45
CA ASN A 95 7.82 -20.05 20.19
C ASN A 95 7.44 -19.20 18.95
N MET A 96 6.84 -18.02 19.14
CA MET A 96 6.38 -17.12 18.08
C MET A 96 6.78 -15.66 18.35
N PRO A 97 8.09 -15.36 18.48
CA PRO A 97 8.55 -14.00 18.76
C PRO A 97 8.18 -13.05 17.61
N ALA A 98 7.94 -11.78 17.95
CA ALA A 98 7.59 -10.73 17.00
C ALA A 98 8.59 -10.66 15.84
N GLY A 99 8.08 -10.56 14.62
CA GLY A 99 8.91 -10.34 13.44
C GLY A 99 9.61 -11.57 12.89
N GLN A 100 9.35 -12.78 13.42
CA GLN A 100 9.93 -14.02 12.91
C GLN A 100 9.04 -14.65 11.82
N MET A 101 9.69 -15.21 10.79
CA MET A 101 9.08 -16.15 9.85
C MET A 101 9.25 -17.59 10.32
N LEU A 102 8.15 -18.33 10.37
CA LEU A 102 8.12 -19.75 10.70
C LEU A 102 7.62 -20.55 9.49
N THR A 103 8.17 -21.74 9.27
CA THR A 103 7.62 -22.67 8.27
C THR A 103 6.28 -23.21 8.74
N LEU A 104 5.42 -23.62 7.81
CA LEU A 104 4.16 -24.30 8.14
C LEU A 104 4.41 -25.54 8.99
N GLN A 105 5.46 -26.30 8.68
CA GLN A 105 5.88 -27.47 9.45
C GLN A 105 6.31 -27.12 10.89
N GLN A 106 7.06 -26.03 11.10
CA GLN A 106 7.44 -25.57 12.44
C GLN A 106 6.24 -25.19 13.30
N LEU A 107 5.19 -24.67 12.66
CA LEU A 107 3.91 -24.38 13.31
C LEU A 107 3.03 -25.61 13.49
N GLY A 108 3.32 -26.71 12.78
CA GLY A 108 2.46 -27.89 12.76
C GLY A 108 1.25 -27.73 11.85
N ILE A 109 1.24 -26.79 10.91
CA ILE A 109 0.22 -26.66 9.88
C ILE A 109 0.47 -27.74 8.81
N THR A 110 -0.55 -28.55 8.54
CA THR A 110 -0.47 -29.66 7.57
C THR A 110 -1.17 -29.36 6.26
N SER A 111 -2.22 -28.53 6.28
CA SER A 111 -2.89 -28.10 5.07
C SER A 111 -3.64 -26.78 5.21
N ILE A 112 -3.84 -26.10 4.08
CA ILE A 112 -4.66 -24.90 3.95
C ILE A 112 -5.70 -25.17 2.87
N SER A 113 -6.99 -25.05 3.20
CA SER A 113 -8.06 -25.18 2.21
C SER A 113 -8.16 -23.94 1.33
N LEU A 114 -8.43 -24.15 0.04
CA LEU A 114 -8.77 -23.09 -0.91
C LEU A 114 -10.29 -22.87 -1.03
N ASN A 115 -11.10 -23.66 -0.33
CA ASN A 115 -12.55 -23.51 -0.32
C ASN A 115 -12.95 -22.38 0.62
N GLU A 116 -12.97 -21.17 0.09
CA GLU A 116 -13.30 -19.96 0.84
C GLU A 116 -14.81 -19.76 1.03
N ASN A 117 -15.16 -19.15 2.17
CA ASN A 117 -16.53 -18.76 2.52
C ASN A 117 -16.58 -17.24 2.63
N PRO A 118 -17.39 -16.55 1.80
CA PRO A 118 -17.49 -15.10 1.85
C PRO A 118 -18.27 -14.64 3.09
N ILE A 119 -17.78 -13.59 3.77
CA ILE A 119 -18.43 -13.05 4.98
C ILE A 119 -18.53 -11.53 5.08
N TRP A 120 -17.62 -10.77 4.46
CA TRP A 120 -17.59 -9.31 4.52
C TRP A 120 -17.79 -8.74 5.93
N LYS A 121 -16.98 -9.20 6.88
CA LYS A 121 -17.10 -8.88 8.31
C LYS A 121 -16.10 -7.80 8.72
N ALA A 122 -16.58 -6.77 9.42
CA ALA A 122 -15.71 -5.80 10.09
C ALA A 122 -14.88 -6.49 11.20
N THR A 123 -13.56 -6.35 11.14
CA THR A 123 -12.61 -6.98 12.08
C THR A 123 -11.91 -5.99 13.01
N GLY A 124 -12.15 -4.69 12.84
CA GLY A 124 -11.63 -3.65 13.73
C GLY A 124 -11.44 -2.33 13.02
N GLY A 125 -11.21 -1.25 13.79
CA GLY A 125 -11.06 0.11 13.28
C GLY A 125 -12.20 1.05 13.71
N THR A 126 -12.14 2.31 13.29
CA THR A 126 -13.11 3.36 13.69
C THR A 126 -13.56 4.19 12.49
N GLY A 127 -14.87 4.45 12.40
CA GLY A 127 -15.43 5.28 11.32
C GLY A 127 -15.34 4.61 9.96
N ILE A 128 -14.70 5.27 8.99
CA ILE A 128 -14.47 4.74 7.63
C ILE A 128 -13.17 3.91 7.51
N GLU A 129 -12.35 3.90 8.57
CA GLU A 129 -11.09 3.14 8.63
C GLU A 129 -11.34 1.79 9.33
N VAL A 130 -12.20 0.94 8.74
CA VAL A 130 -12.55 -0.38 9.27
C VAL A 130 -11.94 -1.50 8.41
N ASN A 131 -11.10 -2.33 9.02
CA ASN A 131 -10.58 -3.54 8.39
C ASN A 131 -11.74 -4.52 8.14
N THR A 132 -11.72 -5.20 7.00
CA THR A 132 -12.79 -6.12 6.62
C THR A 132 -12.22 -7.47 6.21
N GLU A 133 -12.71 -8.54 6.79
CA GLU A 133 -12.48 -9.91 6.31
C GLU A 133 -13.50 -10.21 5.21
N SER A 134 -13.05 -10.36 3.97
CA SER A 134 -13.93 -10.61 2.82
C SER A 134 -14.35 -12.07 2.74
N SER A 135 -13.43 -12.99 3.04
CA SER A 135 -13.65 -14.43 3.03
C SER A 135 -12.71 -15.15 3.99
N TYR A 136 -13.02 -16.40 4.33
CA TYR A 136 -12.17 -17.26 5.14
C TYR A 136 -12.22 -18.72 4.69
N ALA A 137 -11.17 -19.48 5.00
CA ALA A 137 -11.09 -20.92 4.80
C ALA A 137 -10.45 -21.60 6.02
N SER A 138 -10.38 -22.93 5.99
CA SER A 138 -9.83 -23.72 7.11
C SER A 138 -8.34 -24.04 6.94
N ILE A 139 -7.60 -23.97 8.04
CA ILE A 139 -6.26 -24.54 8.22
C ILE A 139 -6.42 -25.82 9.04
N THR A 140 -5.73 -26.89 8.66
CA THR A 140 -5.62 -28.12 9.47
C THR A 140 -4.23 -28.21 10.09
N TRP A 141 -4.20 -28.60 11.36
CA TRP A 141 -2.97 -28.77 12.14
C TRP A 141 -2.64 -30.25 12.37
N ALA A 142 -1.41 -30.54 12.74
CA ALA A 142 -0.88 -31.90 12.87
C ALA A 142 -1.54 -32.73 13.97
N ASP A 143 -2.11 -32.09 14.99
CA ASP A 143 -2.91 -32.73 16.05
C ASP A 143 -4.39 -32.92 15.65
N GLY A 144 -4.76 -32.52 14.44
CA GLY A 144 -6.11 -32.65 13.87
C GLY A 144 -7.06 -31.51 14.17
N HIS A 145 -6.68 -30.49 14.97
CA HIS A 145 -7.55 -29.32 15.15
C HIS A 145 -7.56 -28.45 13.89
N GLN A 146 -8.55 -27.57 13.79
CA GLN A 146 -8.68 -26.61 12.70
C GLN A 146 -8.78 -25.19 13.21
N THR A 147 -8.19 -24.26 12.46
CA THR A 147 -8.33 -22.80 12.63
C THR A 147 -8.70 -22.16 11.30
N THR A 148 -8.81 -20.83 11.25
CA THR A 148 -9.16 -20.11 10.03
C THR A 148 -7.97 -19.36 9.44
N ILE A 149 -7.98 -19.21 8.12
CA ILE A 149 -7.21 -18.22 7.36
C ILE A 149 -8.21 -17.29 6.66
N GLY A 150 -7.96 -15.99 6.69
CA GLY A 150 -8.87 -14.98 6.12
C GLY A 150 -8.20 -14.14 5.03
N ALA A 151 -8.99 -13.74 4.03
CA ALA A 151 -8.63 -12.65 3.14
C ALA A 151 -9.07 -11.33 3.80
N ILE A 152 -8.09 -10.48 4.14
CA ILE A 152 -8.30 -9.26 4.92
C ILE A 152 -8.00 -8.03 4.07
N ASN A 153 -8.98 -7.13 3.98
CA ASN A 153 -8.83 -5.78 3.45
C ASN A 153 -8.45 -4.84 4.60
N LEU A 154 -7.17 -4.48 4.66
CA LEU A 154 -6.66 -3.52 5.62
C LEU A 154 -6.97 -2.09 5.17
N THR A 155 -7.34 -1.24 6.10
CA THR A 155 -7.48 0.19 5.81
C THR A 155 -6.15 0.88 5.89
N GLY A 156 -5.82 1.65 4.86
CA GLY A 156 -4.63 2.50 4.82
C GLY A 156 -4.99 3.98 4.80
N ASN A 157 -4.23 4.78 5.53
CA ASN A 157 -4.32 6.23 5.49
C ASN A 157 -3.02 6.83 4.90
N PRO A 158 -3.01 7.17 3.60
CA PRO A 158 -1.82 7.70 2.93
C PRO A 158 -1.49 9.14 3.32
N PHE A 159 -2.36 9.85 4.05
CA PHE A 159 -2.01 11.15 4.62
C PHE A 159 -0.91 11.00 5.67
N TYR A 160 -0.97 9.92 6.46
CA TYR A 160 0.06 9.55 7.42
C TYR A 160 1.06 8.60 6.75
N GLN A 161 1.91 9.16 5.89
CA GLN A 161 2.93 8.43 5.14
C GLN A 161 4.35 8.86 5.56
N LYS A 162 5.26 7.89 5.56
CA LYS A 162 6.70 8.11 5.65
C LYS A 162 7.30 7.73 4.31
N LEU A 163 7.78 8.74 3.60
CA LEU A 163 8.42 8.57 2.31
C LEU A 163 9.81 7.94 2.47
N ALA A 164 10.20 7.10 1.51
CA ALA A 164 11.56 6.62 1.39
C ALA A 164 12.52 7.80 1.23
N ALA A 165 13.75 7.67 1.74
CA ALA A 165 14.76 8.70 1.50
C ALA A 165 15.01 8.80 -0.01
N PRO A 166 14.88 9.99 -0.62
CA PRO A 166 15.12 10.13 -2.04
C PRO A 166 16.61 10.06 -2.35
N ASN A 167 16.96 9.61 -3.55
CA ASN A 167 18.33 9.63 -4.03
C ASN A 167 18.70 11.05 -4.45
N ILE A 168 19.36 11.78 -3.56
CA ILE A 168 19.87 13.12 -3.82
C ILE A 168 21.37 13.01 -4.10
N SER A 169 21.77 13.31 -5.34
CA SER A 169 23.19 13.32 -5.70
C SER A 169 23.93 14.40 -4.92
N SER A 170 25.10 14.07 -4.35
CA SER A 170 26.00 15.01 -3.67
C SER A 170 26.53 16.12 -4.59
N ASP A 171 26.39 15.97 -5.91
CA ASP A 171 26.72 17.00 -6.91
C ASP A 171 25.57 17.99 -7.18
N SER A 172 24.43 17.85 -6.50
CA SER A 172 23.38 18.88 -6.57
C SER A 172 23.85 20.14 -5.84
N THR A 173 24.12 21.18 -6.61
CA THR A 173 24.42 22.55 -6.15
C THR A 173 23.29 23.19 -5.32
N SER A 174 22.16 22.52 -5.16
CA SER A 174 21.04 22.89 -4.30
C SER A 174 21.26 22.41 -2.86
N ILE A 175 22.33 22.87 -2.22
CA ILE A 175 22.33 22.93 -0.75
C ILE A 175 21.35 24.05 -0.39
N THR A 176 20.07 23.72 -0.25
CA THR A 176 19.15 24.62 0.46
C THR A 176 19.80 24.92 1.79
N SER A 177 20.23 26.18 1.97
CA SER A 177 21.02 26.59 3.13
C SER A 177 20.35 26.08 4.40
N ALA A 178 21.14 25.70 5.41
CA ALA A 178 20.62 25.30 6.72
C ALA A 178 19.67 26.34 7.37
N THR A 179 19.61 27.55 6.79
CA THR A 179 18.73 28.68 7.11
C THR A 179 17.34 28.64 6.45
N ALA A 180 17.11 27.80 5.42
CA ALA A 180 15.81 27.72 4.75
C ALA A 180 14.71 27.22 5.71
N PRO A 181 13.49 27.77 5.65
CA PRO A 181 12.37 27.32 6.49
C PRO A 181 12.10 25.83 6.35
N VAL A 182 11.92 25.14 7.48
CA VAL A 182 11.53 23.72 7.53
C VAL A 182 10.06 23.63 7.91
N MET A 183 9.27 23.03 7.04
CA MET A 183 7.97 22.48 7.39
C MET A 183 7.97 20.99 7.05
N ARG A 184 7.47 20.16 7.97
CA ARG A 184 7.27 18.74 7.68
C ARG A 184 6.20 18.59 6.60
N GLY A 185 6.47 17.76 5.60
CA GLY A 185 5.46 17.38 4.62
C GLY A 185 4.39 16.48 5.23
N SER A 186 3.28 16.35 4.51
CA SER A 186 2.17 15.44 4.82
C SER A 186 1.74 14.70 3.56
N GLY A 187 1.24 13.49 3.70
CA GLY A 187 0.91 12.64 2.57
C GLY A 187 2.13 12.29 1.72
N ALA A 188 2.02 12.54 0.42
CA ALA A 188 3.04 12.17 -0.56
C ALA A 188 4.03 13.31 -0.89
N VAL A 189 4.16 14.30 0.00
CA VAL A 189 5.06 15.45 -0.16
C VAL A 189 6.17 15.37 0.91
N TYR A 190 7.43 15.53 0.49
CA TYR A 190 8.57 15.61 1.40
C TYR A 190 8.56 16.92 2.20
N ASP A 191 9.37 17.01 3.27
CA ASP A 191 9.60 18.31 3.92
C ASP A 191 10.16 19.35 2.94
N THR A 192 9.99 20.62 3.27
CA THR A 192 10.32 21.73 2.37
C THR A 192 11.79 21.74 1.92
N ARG A 193 12.74 21.24 2.72
CA ARG A 193 14.15 21.22 2.31
C ARG A 193 14.42 20.09 1.33
N THR A 194 13.93 18.89 1.60
CA THR A 194 14.06 17.76 0.69
C THR A 194 13.30 17.98 -0.61
N ALA A 195 12.07 18.51 -0.55
CA ALA A 195 11.30 18.85 -1.75
C ALA A 195 12.02 19.88 -2.64
N ALA A 196 12.66 20.89 -2.04
CA ALA A 196 13.42 21.90 -2.78
C ALA A 196 14.70 21.31 -3.41
N GLN A 197 15.32 20.30 -2.80
CA GLN A 197 16.43 19.58 -3.41
C GLN A 197 15.98 18.76 -4.63
N LEU A 198 14.75 18.26 -4.62
CA LEU A 198 14.19 17.46 -5.72
C LEU A 198 13.55 18.30 -6.83
N SER A 199 13.22 19.57 -6.56
CA SER A 199 12.52 20.46 -7.47
C SER A 199 13.12 21.87 -7.45
N SER A 200 13.79 22.24 -8.54
CA SER A 200 14.34 23.59 -8.70
C SER A 200 13.26 24.68 -8.66
N SER A 201 12.10 24.42 -9.28
CA SER A 201 10.99 25.38 -9.27
C SER A 201 10.50 25.65 -7.85
N PHE A 202 10.36 24.61 -7.02
CA PHE A 202 9.96 24.79 -5.63
C PHE A 202 11.08 25.43 -4.79
N ASN A 203 12.36 25.10 -5.06
CA ASN A 203 13.48 25.77 -4.43
C ASN A 203 13.46 27.28 -4.65
N ASP A 204 13.21 27.74 -5.89
CA ASP A 204 13.20 29.17 -6.21
C ASP A 204 12.06 29.91 -5.49
N VAL A 205 10.88 29.29 -5.41
CA VAL A 205 9.72 29.82 -4.68
C VAL A 205 10.00 29.87 -3.17
N LEU A 206 10.61 28.82 -2.60
CA LEU A 206 10.98 28.76 -1.19
C LEU A 206 12.05 29.81 -0.83
N GLN A 207 13.05 30.00 -1.70
CA GLN A 207 14.07 31.04 -1.54
C GLN A 207 13.44 32.43 -1.55
N THR A 208 12.60 32.72 -2.53
CA THR A 208 11.89 34.01 -2.63
C THR A 208 11.07 34.27 -1.36
N TYR A 209 10.27 33.30 -0.92
CA TYR A 209 9.49 33.39 0.32
C TYR A 209 10.37 33.68 1.55
N SER A 210 11.55 33.06 1.64
CA SER A 210 12.47 33.24 2.76
C SER A 210 13.12 34.63 2.85
N THR A 211 13.10 35.41 1.75
CA THR A 211 13.60 36.79 1.73
C THR A 211 12.55 37.83 2.14
N LEU A 212 11.28 37.44 2.25
CA LEU A 212 10.18 38.33 2.62
C LEU A 212 10.26 38.69 4.11
N ASN A 213 10.21 39.99 4.40
CA ASN A 213 10.43 40.51 5.75
C ASN A 213 9.15 41.00 6.45
N ASN A 214 7.96 40.83 5.83
CA ASN A 214 6.69 41.18 6.45
C ASN A 214 5.60 40.12 6.24
N ARG A 215 4.67 40.09 7.20
CA ARG A 215 3.59 39.11 7.26
C ARG A 215 2.61 39.22 6.09
N SER A 216 2.38 40.43 5.56
CA SER A 216 1.39 40.64 4.50
C SER A 216 1.87 40.00 3.18
N GLU A 217 3.13 40.22 2.81
CA GLU A 217 3.76 39.62 1.64
C GLU A 217 3.86 38.10 1.79
N GLN A 218 4.27 37.61 2.97
CA GLN A 218 4.32 36.18 3.25
C GLN A 218 2.95 35.52 3.06
N ILE A 219 1.89 36.08 3.67
CA ILE A 219 0.51 35.56 3.49
C ILE A 219 0.09 35.59 2.03
N SER A 220 0.40 36.67 1.30
CA SER A 220 0.06 36.79 -0.12
C SER A 220 0.73 35.74 -1.00
N MET A 221 1.91 35.25 -0.61
CA MET A 221 2.68 34.26 -1.36
C MET A 221 2.37 32.80 -0.95
N LEU A 222 1.70 32.57 0.19
CA LEU A 222 1.39 31.22 0.67
C LEU A 222 0.69 30.33 -0.37
N PRO A 223 -0.31 30.80 -1.16
CA PRO A 223 -0.95 29.95 -2.16
C PRO A 223 0.04 29.40 -3.20
N GLN A 224 0.90 30.26 -3.75
CA GLN A 224 1.92 29.86 -4.71
C GLN A 224 2.97 28.92 -4.09
N LEU A 225 3.37 29.17 -2.85
CA LEU A 225 4.29 28.30 -2.12
C LEU A 225 3.69 26.91 -1.92
N LEU A 226 2.43 26.82 -1.48
CA LEU A 226 1.74 25.54 -1.25
C LEU A 226 1.49 24.78 -2.55
N GLU A 227 1.08 25.47 -3.61
CA GLU A 227 0.90 24.88 -4.94
C GLU A 227 2.21 24.29 -5.45
N SER A 228 3.28 25.08 -5.46
CA SER A 228 4.61 24.64 -5.91
C SER A 228 5.16 23.50 -5.05
N TRP A 229 4.93 23.52 -3.73
CA TRP A 229 5.35 22.43 -2.85
C TRP A 229 4.56 21.15 -3.12
N SER A 230 3.24 21.24 -3.26
CA SER A 230 2.38 20.09 -3.55
C SER A 230 2.71 19.44 -4.90
N ALA A 231 3.08 20.24 -5.89
CA ALA A 231 3.51 19.78 -7.21
C ALA A 231 4.82 18.96 -7.19
N THR A 232 5.56 18.95 -6.07
CA THR A 232 6.72 18.05 -5.91
C THR A 232 6.33 16.61 -5.60
N SER A 233 5.05 16.35 -5.32
CA SER A 233 4.53 15.02 -5.06
C SER A 233 4.53 14.14 -6.30
N LYS A 234 4.76 12.84 -6.11
CA LYS A 234 4.48 11.80 -7.13
C LYS A 234 3.08 11.20 -6.99
N PHE A 235 2.20 11.82 -6.19
CA PHE A 235 0.85 11.34 -6.01
C PHE A 235 0.10 11.42 -7.34
N GLN A 236 -0.35 10.26 -7.82
CA GLN A 236 -1.18 10.18 -9.00
C GLN A 236 -2.55 10.81 -8.71
N ALA A 237 -3.06 11.59 -9.66
CA ALA A 237 -4.40 12.12 -9.57
C ALA A 237 -5.42 10.96 -9.50
N LEU A 238 -6.62 11.23 -8.99
CA LEU A 238 -7.68 10.23 -8.81
C LEU A 238 -7.92 9.38 -10.09
N MET A 239 -7.88 10.02 -11.27
CA MET A 239 -8.06 9.33 -12.55
C MET A 239 -6.88 8.44 -12.92
N GLU A 240 -5.66 8.90 -12.65
CA GLU A 240 -4.44 8.13 -12.92
C GLU A 240 -4.33 6.89 -12.01
N ARG A 241 -4.86 6.99 -10.79
CA ARG A 241 -4.92 5.88 -9.83
C ARG A 241 -5.95 4.81 -10.21
N ASN A 242 -6.94 5.12 -11.04
CA ASN A 242 -8.00 4.17 -11.44
C ASN A 242 -7.61 3.19 -12.56
N LYS A 243 -6.30 2.95 -12.78
CA LYS A 243 -5.82 2.00 -13.80
C LYS A 243 -5.94 0.52 -13.40
N TRP A 244 -6.45 0.23 -12.20
CA TRP A 244 -6.41 -1.10 -11.56
C TRP A 244 -7.73 -1.89 -11.62
N GLY A 245 -8.72 -1.42 -12.39
CA GLY A 245 -9.99 -2.14 -12.58
C GLY A 245 -9.83 -3.30 -13.57
N TYR A 246 -10.19 -4.51 -13.16
CA TYR A 246 -10.26 -5.71 -14.02
C TYR A 246 -11.50 -5.77 -14.92
N SER A 247 -12.48 -4.94 -14.60
CA SER A 247 -13.47 -4.44 -15.54
C SER A 247 -13.03 -3.02 -15.92
N ASP A 248 -13.53 -2.45 -17.00
CA ASP A 248 -13.50 -1.00 -17.19
C ASP A 248 -14.72 -0.39 -16.46
N PRO A 249 -14.83 -0.33 -15.12
CA PRO A 249 -15.85 0.52 -14.55
C PRO A 249 -15.39 1.94 -14.88
N CYS A 250 -16.06 2.54 -15.86
CA CYS A 250 -16.02 3.98 -16.06
C CYS A 250 -16.53 4.60 -14.75
N TYR A 251 -15.60 4.97 -13.86
CA TYR A 251 -15.95 5.69 -12.65
C TYR A 251 -16.38 7.09 -13.05
N PHE A 252 -17.67 7.38 -12.92
CA PHE A 252 -18.20 8.73 -13.04
C PHE A 252 -18.12 9.41 -11.68
N TYR A 253 -17.22 10.38 -11.54
CA TYR A 253 -17.13 11.19 -10.34
C TYR A 253 -18.02 12.42 -10.51
N GLN A 254 -19.04 12.52 -9.66
CA GLN A 254 -19.87 13.71 -9.56
C GLN A 254 -19.51 14.45 -8.27
N PHE A 255 -19.01 15.67 -8.40
CA PHE A 255 -18.80 16.57 -7.29
C PHE A 255 -19.91 17.62 -7.30
N ASP A 256 -20.59 17.81 -6.18
CA ASP A 256 -21.62 18.84 -6.05
C ASP A 256 -21.04 20.22 -6.38
N GLY A 257 -21.71 20.95 -7.28
CA GLY A 257 -21.32 22.30 -7.67
C GLY A 257 -20.27 22.40 -8.80
N ILE A 258 -19.74 21.28 -9.30
CA ILE A 258 -18.84 21.27 -10.47
C ILE A 258 -19.65 20.89 -11.72
N GLN A 259 -19.68 21.79 -12.71
CA GLN A 259 -20.41 21.57 -13.96
C GLN A 259 -19.76 20.41 -14.74
N GLN A 260 -20.57 19.40 -15.09
CA GLN A 260 -20.09 18.26 -15.88
C GLN A 260 -19.71 18.71 -17.30
N TYR A 261 -18.58 18.22 -17.81
CA TYR A 261 -18.28 18.31 -19.23
C TYR A 261 -19.18 17.34 -20.00
N ALA A 262 -19.94 17.85 -20.99
CA ALA A 262 -20.79 17.05 -21.85
C ALA A 262 -19.96 16.47 -23.00
N ASN A 263 -19.41 15.26 -22.83
CA ASN A 263 -18.87 14.52 -23.97
C ASN A 263 -20.05 14.01 -24.82
N THR A 264 -20.27 14.61 -25.98
CA THR A 264 -21.40 14.27 -26.88
C THR A 264 -21.11 13.12 -27.85
N ASN A 265 -19.90 12.54 -27.84
CA ASN A 265 -19.45 11.68 -28.95
C ASN A 265 -19.28 10.19 -28.62
N GLU A 266 -19.76 9.70 -27.47
CA GLU A 266 -19.80 8.27 -27.05
C GLU A 266 -18.47 7.47 -27.14
N GLN A 267 -17.38 8.07 -27.62
CA GLN A 267 -16.04 7.50 -27.64
C GLN A 267 -15.26 8.03 -26.43
N LEU A 268 -15.15 7.20 -25.41
CA LEU A 268 -14.26 7.42 -24.28
C LEU A 268 -12.90 6.82 -24.64
N ASN A 269 -11.93 7.66 -25.00
CA ASN A 269 -10.54 7.26 -25.14
C ASN A 269 -9.82 7.48 -23.80
N PRO A 270 -9.47 6.42 -23.05
CA PRO A 270 -8.73 6.57 -21.80
C PRO A 270 -7.36 7.21 -22.08
N GLY A 271 -7.12 8.41 -21.54
CA GLY A 271 -5.83 9.11 -21.65
C GLY A 271 -5.74 10.23 -22.69
N ASP A 272 -6.85 10.65 -23.33
CA ASP A 272 -6.86 11.83 -24.21
C ASP A 272 -6.94 13.14 -23.39
N PRO A 273 -5.93 14.04 -23.47
CA PRO A 273 -5.91 15.32 -22.74
C PRO A 273 -6.98 16.30 -23.21
N SER A 274 -7.51 16.16 -24.43
CA SER A 274 -8.54 17.06 -24.99
C SER A 274 -9.91 16.92 -24.30
N ASN A 275 -10.07 15.92 -23.43
CA ASN A 275 -11.26 15.73 -22.59
C ASN A 275 -11.28 16.60 -21.33
N TRP A 276 -10.28 17.46 -21.14
CA TRP A 276 -10.15 18.31 -19.96
C TRP A 276 -9.91 19.75 -20.41
N THR A 277 -10.84 20.65 -20.12
CA THR A 277 -10.58 22.08 -20.19
C THR A 277 -10.33 22.55 -18.76
N ASP A 278 -9.20 23.21 -18.56
CA ASP A 278 -8.92 23.91 -17.31
C ASP A 278 -9.95 25.04 -17.15
N ALA A 279 -10.56 25.12 -15.97
CA ALA A 279 -11.40 26.24 -15.56
C ALA A 279 -10.53 27.38 -15.02
#